data_AF-A0A1L8DBS0-F1
#
_entry.id   AF-A0A1L8DBS0-F1
#
_cell.length_a   1.000
_cell.length_b   1.000
_cell.length_c   1.000
_cell.angle_alpha   90.00
_cell.angle_beta   90.00
_cell.angle_gamma   90.00
#
_symmetry.space_group_name_H-M   'P 1'
#
loop_
_entity.id
_entity.type
_entity.pdbx_description
1 polymer ?
#
loop_
_entity_poly.entity_id
_entity_poly.type
_entity_poly.pdbx_seq_one_letter_code
_entity_poly.pdbx_strand_id
1 'polypeptide(L)'
;MPQGKIKVKTKVPDAVKAKLQKKKKSGVAFTRRANAPIQAKKTKMQGTQKIKQLLSKAVNKSVEEDIRARASEGVINFSKAQHAVAKHNKNSKANVPDA
;
A
#
# COMPACT_ATOMS: atom_id res chain seq x y z
N MET A 1 59.35 12.60 30.71
CA MET A 1 59.35 13.28 29.39
C MET A 1 57.92 13.35 28.87
N PRO A 2 57.31 14.54 28.70
CA PRO A 2 55.99 14.64 28.10
C PRO A 2 56.07 14.48 26.57
N GLN A 3 55.60 13.33 26.09
CA GLN A 3 55.28 13.02 24.70
C GLN A 3 53.94 13.68 24.35
N GLY A 4 53.94 14.77 23.57
CA GLY A 4 52.68 15.46 23.28
C GLY A 4 52.74 16.55 22.20
N LYS A 5 52.51 16.14 20.95
CA LYS A 5 52.13 16.96 19.78
C LYS A 5 52.99 18.20 19.48
N ILE A 6 53.96 18.01 18.59
CA ILE A 6 54.51 19.10 17.78
C ILE A 6 53.38 19.61 16.87
N LYS A 7 52.75 20.75 17.20
CA LYS A 7 51.94 21.51 16.25
C LYS A 7 52.89 22.21 15.28
N VAL A 8 53.44 21.47 14.32
CA VAL A 8 54.13 22.09 13.18
C VAL A 8 53.06 22.86 12.42
N LYS A 9 53.07 24.19 12.49
CA LYS A 9 52.35 25.05 11.55
C LYS A 9 53.06 24.93 10.21
N THR A 10 52.88 23.81 9.52
CA THR A 10 53.32 23.70 8.13
C THR A 10 52.56 24.76 7.35
N LYS A 11 53.28 25.76 6.83
CA LYS A 11 52.74 26.70 5.85
C LYS A 11 52.48 25.90 4.57
N VAL A 12 51.35 25.20 4.53
CA VAL A 12 50.92 24.51 3.33
C VAL A 12 50.69 25.59 2.25
N PRO A 13 51.24 25.42 1.03
CA PRO A 13 51.05 26.40 -0.04
C PRO A 13 49.57 26.73 -0.25
N ASP A 14 49.24 28.00 -0.49
CA ASP A 14 47.85 28.47 -0.49
C ASP A 14 46.99 27.80 -1.57
N ALA A 15 47.62 27.36 -2.67
CA ALA A 15 46.97 26.55 -3.69
C ALA A 15 46.39 25.23 -3.15
N VAL A 16 47.06 24.60 -2.16
CA VAL A 16 46.61 23.36 -1.54
C VAL A 16 45.52 23.63 -0.48
N LYS A 17 45.63 24.73 0.27
CA LYS A 17 44.57 25.17 1.20
C LYS A 17 43.26 25.45 0.47
N ALA A 18 43.32 26.15 -0.66
CA ALA A 18 42.15 26.46 -1.48
C ALA A 18 41.47 25.19 -2.01
N LYS A 19 42.26 24.18 -2.44
CA LYS A 19 41.74 22.87 -2.86
C LYS A 19 41.09 22.10 -1.71
N LEU A 20 41.67 22.13 -0.51
CA LEU A 20 41.08 21.50 0.68
C LEU A 20 39.77 22.18 1.10
N GLN A 21 39.70 23.51 1.06
CA GLN A 21 38.48 24.25 1.40
C GLN A 21 37.37 24.03 0.37
N LYS A 22 37.70 23.92 -0.94
CA LYS A 22 36.71 23.56 -1.97
C LYS A 22 36.13 22.16 -1.75
N LYS A 23 36.95 21.17 -1.36
CA LYS A 23 36.46 19.82 -1.00
C LYS A 23 35.56 19.80 0.25
N LYS A 24 35.75 20.74 1.20
CA LYS A 24 34.82 20.90 2.34
C LYS A 24 33.48 21.53 1.95
N LYS A 25 33.42 22.29 0.85
CA LYS A 25 32.18 22.90 0.34
C LYS A 25 31.36 21.97 -0.57
N SER A 26 31.94 20.91 -1.14
CA SER A 26 31.21 19.92 -1.93
C SER A 26 30.43 18.90 -1.07
N GLY A 27 30.44 19.06 0.25
CA GLY A 27 29.73 18.20 1.22
C GLY A 27 28.61 18.91 1.98
N VAL A 28 28.13 20.08 1.50
CA VAL A 28 27.03 20.77 2.16
C VAL A 28 25.71 20.10 1.77
N ALA A 29 25.29 19.22 2.67
CA ALA A 29 23.96 18.70 2.90
C ALA A 29 22.83 19.61 2.41
N PHE A 30 21.84 18.98 1.77
CA PHE A 30 20.48 19.49 1.52
C PHE A 30 20.17 20.83 2.19
N THR A 31 20.37 21.95 1.48
CA THR A 31 19.83 23.24 1.88
C THR A 31 18.33 23.23 1.59
N ARG A 32 17.58 22.49 2.40
CA ARG A 32 16.15 22.78 2.53
C ARG A 32 16.06 24.25 2.92
N ARG A 33 15.27 25.03 2.17
CA ARG A 33 14.93 26.41 2.56
C ARG A 33 14.52 26.37 4.03
N ALA A 34 14.96 27.32 4.85
CA ALA A 34 14.67 27.33 6.29
C ALA A 34 13.16 27.20 6.59
N ASN A 35 12.32 27.66 5.66
CA ASN A 35 10.86 27.64 5.76
C ASN A 35 10.19 26.55 4.90
N ALA A 36 10.93 25.57 4.38
CA ALA A 36 10.33 24.47 3.62
C ALA A 36 9.62 23.49 4.58
N PRO A 37 8.34 23.15 4.35
CA PRO A 37 7.64 22.17 5.17
C PRO A 37 8.40 20.84 5.22
N ILE A 38 8.51 20.28 6.42
CA ILE A 38 9.17 18.99 6.64
C ILE A 38 8.35 17.90 5.94
N GLN A 39 8.91 17.28 4.90
CA GLN A 39 8.26 16.17 4.22
C GLN A 39 7.99 15.03 5.21
N ALA A 40 6.76 14.53 5.23
CA ALA A 40 6.37 13.43 6.11
C ALA A 40 7.22 12.19 5.80
N LYS A 41 7.88 11.62 6.82
CA LYS A 41 8.75 10.44 6.68
C LYS A 41 8.02 9.18 6.16
N LYS A 42 6.68 9.19 6.12
CA LYS A 42 5.82 8.00 5.90
C LYS A 42 5.06 7.97 4.56
N THR A 43 5.25 8.93 3.65
CA THR A 43 4.47 8.98 2.38
C THR A 43 4.62 7.73 1.51
N LYS A 44 5.82 7.14 1.43
CA LYS A 44 6.05 5.89 0.67
C LYS A 44 5.30 4.69 1.25
N MET A 45 5.21 4.59 2.58
CA MET A 45 4.54 3.51 3.29
C MET A 45 3.01 3.59 3.15
N GLN A 46 2.46 4.81 3.01
CA GLN A 46 1.03 5.00 2.75
C GLN A 46 0.64 4.55 1.34
N GLY A 47 1.50 4.79 0.35
CA GLY A 47 1.26 4.35 -1.03
C GLY A 47 1.16 2.83 -1.16
N THR A 48 2.14 2.11 -0.61
CA THR A 48 2.17 0.64 -0.66
C THR A 48 0.99 0.00 0.09
N GLN A 49 0.62 0.55 1.25
CA GLN A 49 -0.55 0.09 2.00
C GLN A 49 -1.86 0.31 1.24
N LYS A 50 -2.02 1.48 0.60
CA LYS A 50 -3.18 1.78 -0.24
C LYS A 50 -3.28 0.85 -1.45
N ILE A 51 -2.16 0.58 -2.13
CA ILE A 51 -2.10 -0.36 -3.25
C ILE A 51 -2.51 -1.77 -2.78
N LYS A 52 -1.95 -2.24 -1.66
CA LYS A 52 -2.32 -3.53 -1.06
C LYS A 52 -3.82 -3.60 -0.76
N GLN A 53 -4.39 -2.57 -0.13
CA GLN A 53 -5.81 -2.52 0.19
C GLN A 53 -6.70 -2.53 -1.05
N LEU A 54 -6.34 -1.80 -2.10
CA LEU A 54 -7.07 -1.79 -3.37
C LEU A 54 -7.04 -3.18 -4.02
N LEU A 55 -5.85 -3.80 -4.06
CA LEU A 55 -5.68 -5.12 -4.65
C LEU A 55 -6.50 -6.18 -3.90
N SER A 56 -6.43 -6.19 -2.57
CA SER A 56 -7.21 -7.13 -1.74
C SER A 56 -8.72 -6.94 -1.92
N LYS A 57 -9.20 -5.70 -2.00
CA LYS A 57 -10.63 -5.42 -2.25
C LYS A 57 -11.07 -5.90 -3.63
N ALA A 58 -10.26 -5.67 -4.65
CA ALA A 58 -10.58 -6.07 -6.03
C ALA A 58 -10.65 -7.59 -6.17
N VAL A 59 -9.66 -8.31 -5.64
CA VAL A 59 -9.62 -9.79 -5.68
C VAL A 59 -10.77 -10.39 -4.87
N ASN A 60 -11.04 -9.87 -3.67
CA ASN A 60 -12.15 -10.38 -2.86
C ASN A 60 -13.49 -10.15 -3.56
N LYS A 61 -13.68 -8.98 -4.19
CA LYS A 61 -14.90 -8.67 -4.91
C LYS A 61 -15.10 -9.59 -6.12
N SER A 62 -14.06 -9.83 -6.92
CA SER A 62 -14.18 -10.72 -8.09
C SER A 62 -14.49 -12.16 -7.67
N VAL A 63 -13.83 -12.66 -6.61
CA VAL A 63 -14.09 -14.01 -6.09
C VAL A 63 -15.51 -14.11 -5.52
N GLU A 64 -16.01 -13.08 -4.83
CA GLU A 64 -17.37 -13.07 -4.31
C GLU A 64 -18.40 -13.06 -5.46
N GLU A 65 -18.16 -12.29 -6.52
CA GLU A 65 -18.99 -12.29 -7.73
C GLU A 65 -19.00 -13.68 -8.39
N ASP A 66 -17.86 -14.35 -8.52
CA ASP A 66 -17.77 -15.70 -9.07
C ASP A 66 -18.54 -16.73 -8.22
N ILE A 67 -18.40 -16.66 -6.89
CA ILE A 67 -19.13 -17.53 -5.96
C ILE A 67 -20.64 -17.30 -6.08
N ARG A 68 -21.08 -16.03 -6.13
CA ARG A 68 -22.50 -15.70 -6.31
C ARG A 68 -23.02 -16.14 -7.67
N ALA A 69 -22.25 -15.94 -8.74
CA ALA A 69 -22.60 -16.36 -10.08
C ALA A 69 -22.80 -17.88 -10.13
N ARG A 70 -21.83 -18.66 -9.65
CA ARG A 70 -21.92 -20.13 -9.57
C ARG A 70 -23.08 -20.61 -8.70
N ALA A 71 -23.33 -19.95 -7.57
CA ALA A 71 -24.49 -20.27 -6.73
C ALA A 71 -25.82 -19.95 -7.45
N SER A 72 -25.86 -18.89 -8.26
CA SER A 72 -27.04 -18.48 -9.02
C SER A 72 -27.26 -19.27 -10.31
N GLU A 73 -26.22 -19.87 -10.91
CA GLU A 73 -26.34 -20.72 -12.10
C GLU A 73 -27.24 -21.94 -11.85
N GLY A 74 -27.40 -22.37 -10.60
CA GLY A 74 -28.39 -23.39 -10.18
C GLY A 74 -29.73 -22.83 -9.70
N VAL A 75 -29.88 -21.51 -9.54
CA VAL A 75 -31.08 -20.85 -9.06
C VAL A 75 -31.82 -20.22 -10.24
N ILE A 76 -32.86 -20.91 -10.72
CA ILE A 76 -33.78 -20.33 -11.71
C ILE A 76 -34.46 -19.11 -11.07
N ASN A 77 -34.18 -17.92 -11.60
CA ASN A 77 -34.84 -16.68 -11.20
C ASN A 77 -36.29 -16.69 -11.71
N PHE A 78 -37.18 -17.28 -10.93
CA PHE A 78 -38.60 -17.34 -11.24
C PHE A 78 -39.25 -15.94 -11.14
N SER A 79 -40.24 -15.67 -11.98
CA SER A 79 -41.13 -14.52 -11.78
C SER A 79 -41.89 -14.67 -10.45
N LYS A 80 -42.41 -13.58 -9.88
CA LYS A 80 -43.19 -13.63 -8.62
C LYS A 80 -44.35 -14.64 -8.70
N ALA A 81 -45.01 -14.74 -9.85
CA ALA A 81 -46.07 -15.71 -10.09
C ALA A 81 -45.54 -17.15 -10.10
N GLN A 82 -44.41 -17.40 -10.77
CA GLN A 82 -43.76 -18.72 -10.79
C GLN A 82 -43.26 -19.13 -9.39
N HIS A 83 -42.76 -18.19 -8.58
CA HIS A 83 -42.44 -18.44 -7.18
C HIS A 83 -43.67 -18.84 -6.35
N ALA A 84 -44.81 -18.17 -6.56
CA ALA A 84 -46.05 -18.52 -5.86
C ALA A 84 -46.54 -19.93 -6.23
N VAL A 85 -46.51 -20.28 -7.53
CA VAL A 85 -46.86 -21.62 -8.02
C VAL A 85 -45.90 -22.69 -7.48
N ALA A 86 -44.58 -22.44 -7.50
CA ALA A 86 -43.60 -23.37 -6.96
C ALA A 86 -43.78 -23.61 -5.45
N LYS A 87 -44.13 -22.56 -4.68
CA LYS A 87 -44.46 -22.68 -3.25
C LYS A 87 -45.73 -23.50 -3.03
N HIS A 88 -46.78 -23.22 -3.79
CA HIS A 88 -48.04 -23.98 -3.73
C HIS A 88 -47.80 -25.47 -4.02
N ASN A 89 -47.03 -25.79 -5.07
CA ASN A 89 -46.74 -27.16 -5.47
C ASN A 89 -45.81 -27.91 -4.49
N LYS A 90 -44.91 -27.21 -3.79
CA LYS A 90 -44.11 -27.81 -2.71
C LYS A 90 -44.98 -28.16 -1.51
N ASN A 91 -45.88 -27.26 -1.12
CA ASN A 91 -46.77 -27.47 0.02
C ASN A 91 -47.81 -28.57 -0.25
N SER A 92 -48.32 -28.67 -1.48
CA SER A 92 -49.22 -29.76 -1.84
C SER A 92 -48.51 -31.11 -1.83
N LYS A 93 -47.30 -31.21 -2.37
CA LYS A 93 -46.50 -32.46 -2.33
C LYS A 93 -46.12 -32.88 -0.90
N ALA A 94 -45.82 -31.94 -0.01
CA ALA A 94 -45.49 -32.24 1.38
C ALA A 94 -46.69 -32.76 2.20
N ASN A 95 -47.93 -32.51 1.74
CA ASN A 95 -49.17 -32.97 2.38
C ASN A 95 -49.75 -34.25 1.75
N VAL A 96 -49.08 -34.84 0.76
CA VAL A 96 -49.45 -36.17 0.26
C VAL A 96 -48.62 -37.20 1.03
N PRO A 97 -49.22 -38.10 1.81
CA PRO A 97 -48.49 -39.20 2.42
C PRO A 97 -47.97 -40.12 1.30
N ASP A 98 -46.67 -40.42 1.30
CA ASP A 98 -46.08 -41.42 0.41
C ASP A 98 -46.88 -42.72 0.54
N ALA A 99 -47.44 -43.18 -0.58
CA ALA A 99 -48.17 -44.44 -0.72
C ALA A 99 -47.23 -45.57 -1.13
#